data_AF-A0A8S3CRC9-F1
#
_entry.id   AF-A0A8S3CRC9-F1
#
_cell.length_a   1.000
_cell.length_b   1.000
_cell.length_c   1.000
_cell.angle_alpha   90.00
_cell.angle_beta   90.00
_cell.angle_gamma   90.00
#
_symmetry.space_group_name_H-M   'P 1'
#
loop_
_entity.id
_entity.type
_entity.pdbx_description
1 polymer ?
#
loop_
_entity_poly.entity_id
_entity_poly.type
_entity_poly.pdbx_seq_one_letter_code
_entity_poly.pdbx_strand_id
1 'polypeptide(L)' 'MTRTIVIRRDYLHYVRKYNRFEKRHKNMSAHLSPCFRDVQIGDVVTIGEC' A
#
# COMPACT_ATOMS: atom_id res chain seq x y z
N MET A 1 -6.29 5.02 -16.58
CA MET A 1 -6.49 4.61 -15.17
C MET A 1 -7.92 4.97 -14.77
N THR A 2 -8.84 4.03 -14.90
CA THR A 2 -10.24 4.19 -14.47
C THR A 2 -10.48 3.22 -13.32
N ARG A 3 -10.93 3.72 -12.16
CA ARG A 3 -11.22 2.90 -10.97
C ARG A 3 -10.04 2.04 -10.48
N THR A 4 -8.81 2.51 -10.63
CA THR A 4 -7.61 1.84 -10.11
C THR A 4 -6.77 2.87 -9.37
N ILE A 5 -6.38 2.54 -8.14
CA ILE A 5 -5.47 3.34 -7.31
C ILE A 5 -4.15 2.62 -7.14
N VAL A 6 -3.06 3.36 -6.98
CA VAL A 6 -1.75 2.82 -6.63
C VAL A 6 -1.50 3.12 -5.15
N ILE A 7 -1.47 2.09 -4.33
CA ILE A 7 -1.17 2.20 -2.91
C ILE A 7 0.31 1.93 -2.65
N ARG A 8 0.85 2.58 -1.63
CA ARG A 8 2.20 2.32 -1.11
C ARG A 8 2.08 1.56 0.21
N ARG A 9 2.69 0.38 0.29
CA ARG A 9 2.81 -0.41 1.52
C ARG A 9 4.25 -0.33 2.00
N ASP A 10 4.48 0.47 3.03
CA ASP A 10 5.76 0.51 3.74
C ASP A 10 5.83 -0.65 4.76
N TYR A 11 6.95 -1.37 4.79
CA TYR A 11 7.19 -2.46 5.74
C TYR A 11 8.66 -2.49 6.18
N LEU A 12 8.89 -3.07 7.35
CA LEU A 12 10.23 -3.26 7.90
C LEU A 12 10.74 -4.65 7.58
N HIS A 13 11.90 -4.72 6.94
CA HIS A 13 12.59 -5.97 6.66
C HIS A 13 13.72 -6.17 7.67
N TYR A 14 13.71 -7.29 8.41
CA TYR A 14 14.75 -7.59 9.39
C TYR A 14 16.00 -8.17 8.73
N VAL A 15 17.15 -7.53 8.94
CA VAL A 15 18.44 -7.98 8.44
C VAL A 15 19.20 -8.68 9.56
N ARG A 16 19.16 -10.03 9.55
CA ARG A 16 19.79 -10.90 10.57
C ARG A 16 21.29 -10.64 10.77
N LYS A 17 22.02 -10.31 9.70
CA LYS A 17 23.48 -10.06 9.78
C LYS A 17 23.82 -8.89 10.71
N TYR A 18 23.00 -7.85 10.70
CA TYR A 18 23.26 -6.60 11.43
C TYR A 18 22.34 -6.39 12.63
N ASN A 19 21.41 -7.34 12.89
CA ASN A 19 20.36 -7.23 13.90
C ASN A 19 19.60 -5.88 13.82
N ARG A 20 19.31 -5.41 12.61
CA ARG A 20 18.66 -4.12 12.33
C ARG A 20 17.51 -4.28 11.34
N PHE A 21 16.59 -3.33 11.35
CA PHE A 21 15.48 -3.26 10.38
C PHE A 21 15.79 -2.27 9.26
N GLU A 22 15.48 -2.67 8.03
CA GLU A 22 15.53 -1.85 6.83
C GLU A 22 14.10 -1.43 6.45
N LYS A 23 13.88 -0.14 6.15
CA LYS A 23 12.60 0.35 5.62
C LYS A 23 12.50 0.03 4.14
N ARG A 24 11.46 -0.70 3.75
CA ARG A 24 11.14 -1.00 2.35
C ARG A 24 9.71 -0.60 2.03
N HIS A 25 9.43 -0.45 0.74
CA HIS A 25 8.07 -0.21 0.27
C HIS A 25 7.76 -1.04 -0.96
N LYS A 26 6.48 -1.38 -1.13
CA LYS A 26 5.95 -1.95 -2.37
C LYS A 26 4.77 -1.11 -2.84
N ASN A 27 4.75 -0.81 -4.13
CA ASN A 27 3.61 -0.17 -4.77
C ASN A 27 2.70 -1.28 -5.31
N MET A 28 1.40 -1.19 -5.05
CA MET A 28 0.41 -2.15 -5.49
C MET A 28 -0.76 -1.42 -6.14
N SER A 29 -1.15 -1.86 -7.33
CA SER A 29 -2.37 -1.38 -7.97
C SER A 29 -3.57 -2.14 -7.42
N ALA A 30 -4.57 -1.42 -6.92
CA ALA A 30 -5.82 -1.99 -6.42
C ALA A 30 -7.02 -1.35 -7.12
N HIS A 31 -8.10 -2.12 -7.28
CA HIS A 31 -9.35 -1.59 -7.81
C HIS A 31 -10.03 -0.70 -6.76
N LEU A 32 -10.45 0.50 -7.17
CA LEU A 32 -11.26 1.39 -6.35
C LEU A 32 -12.71 1.31 -6.83
N SER A 33 -13.56 0.73 -5.98
CA SER A 33 -15.00 0.67 -6.23
C SER A 33 -15.61 2.08 -6.23
N PRO A 34 -16.56 2.39 -7.13
CA PRO A 34 -17.23 3.70 -7.18
C PRO A 34 -18.06 4.04 -5.94
N CYS A 35 -18.21 3.11 -4.99
CA CYS A 35 -18.79 3.38 -3.68
C CYS A 35 -17.92 4.32 -2.82
N PHE A 36 -16.61 4.32 -3.03
CA PHE A 36 -15.67 5.19 -2.30
C PHE A 36 -15.36 6.42 -3.14
N ARG A 37 -16.08 7.53 -2.93
CA ARG A 37 -16.01 8.73 -3.79
C ARG A 37 -15.00 9.77 -3.30
N ASP A 38 -14.86 9.92 -1.98
CA ASP A 38 -14.06 10.98 -1.36
C ASP A 38 -12.73 10.43 -0.83
N VAL A 39 -11.94 9.80 -1.70
CA VAL A 39 -10.61 9.28 -1.35
C VAL A 39 -9.53 10.23 -1.86
N GLN A 40 -8.62 10.63 -0.99
CA GLN A 40 -7.50 11.53 -1.29
C GLN A 40 -6.15 10.81 -1.16
N ILE A 41 -5.11 11.48 -1.68
CA ILE A 41 -3.73 10.98 -1.58
C ILE A 41 -3.27 11.12 -0.13
N GLY A 42 -2.84 10.00 0.47
CA GLY A 42 -2.39 9.96 1.87
C GLY A 42 -3.38 9.28 2.81
N ASP A 43 -4.59 9.00 2.34
CA ASP A 43 -5.57 8.24 3.12
C ASP A 43 -5.11 6.80 3.35
N VAL A 44 -5.37 6.29 4.56
CA VAL A 44 -5.09 4.90 4.91
C VAL A 44 -6.23 4.02 4.40
N VAL A 45 -5.90 3.08 3.52
CA VAL A 45 -6.87 2.16 2.92
C VAL A 45 -6.59 0.73 3.33
N THR A 46 -7.65 -0.01 3.64
CA THR A 46 -7.60 -1.46 3.84
C THR A 46 -8.06 -2.15 2.56
N ILE A 47 -7.25 -3.06 2.03
CA ILE A 47 -7.60 -3.84 0.83
C ILE A 47 -7.63 -5.33 1.16
N GLY A 48 -8.57 -6.04 0.56
CA GLY A 48 -8.63 -7.50 0.56
C GLY A 48 -8.07 -8.07 -0.74
N GLU A 49 -7.54 -9.28 -0.68
CA GLU A 49 -7.26 -10.09 -1.85
C GLU A 49 -8.60 -10.64 -2.40
N CYS A 50 -8.76 -10.63 -3.72
CA CYS A 50 -9.93 -11.14 -4.43
C CYS A 50 -9.51 -12.20 -5.45
#